data_AF-A0A0M0J4X0-F1
#
_entry.id   AF-A0A0M0J4X0-F1
#
_cell.length_a   1.000
_cell.length_b   1.000
_cell.length_c   1.000
_cell.angle_alpha   90.00
_cell.angle_beta   90.00
_cell.angle_gamma   90.00
#
_symmetry.space_group_name_H-M   'P 1'
#
loop_
_entity.id
_entity.type
_entity.pdbx_description
1 polymer ?
#
loop_
_entity_poly.entity_id
_entity_poly.type
_entity_poly.pdbx_seq_one_letter_code
_entity_poly.pdbx_strand_id
1 'polypeptide(L)'
;MTDQATDPADPAAGTGLRQHPSPLDIVSSVVSSGSSPAPLLPVVAKLLWGDAADLAGLPHPKYDIIAGADVLLFVDAHEGLLRTLEQLASATTVVLIEHTDRGKEAHEYPCDLLLFLKRVAAEGRWKPTVVRDSGRHITIRMVHVDAPW
;
A
#
# COMPACT_ATOMS: atom_id res chain seq x y z
N MET A 1 -4.21 60.81 -34.38
CA MET A 1 -4.99 60.05 -33.39
C MET A 1 -4.53 58.61 -33.49
N THR A 2 -3.87 58.15 -32.44
CA THR A 2 -3.28 56.82 -32.31
C THR A 2 -4.36 55.78 -31.99
N ASP A 3 -4.60 54.84 -32.90
CA ASP A 3 -5.36 53.62 -32.59
C ASP A 3 -4.45 52.64 -31.87
N GLN A 4 -4.72 52.45 -30.58
CA GLN A 4 -4.10 51.42 -29.74
C GLN A 4 -4.82 50.09 -29.97
N ALA A 5 -4.04 49.07 -30.31
CA ALA A 5 -4.46 47.68 -30.40
C ALA A 5 -5.06 47.20 -29.07
N THR A 6 -6.24 46.58 -29.14
CA THR A 6 -6.78 45.75 -28.06
C THR A 6 -6.35 44.32 -28.33
N ASP A 7 -5.43 43.81 -27.50
CA ASP A 7 -5.07 42.39 -27.47
C ASP A 7 -6.29 41.57 -26.97
N PRO A 8 -6.61 40.42 -27.59
CA PRO A 8 -7.64 39.53 -27.09
C PRO A 8 -7.16 38.86 -25.79
N ALA A 9 -8.03 38.85 -24.79
CA ALA A 9 -7.80 38.18 -23.52
C ALA A 9 -7.41 36.70 -23.74
N ASP A 10 -6.28 36.31 -23.14
CA ASP A 10 -5.80 34.93 -23.06
C ASP A 10 -6.85 34.05 -22.35
N PRO A 11 -7.39 33.01 -23.01
CA PRO A 11 -8.38 32.12 -22.39
C PRO A 11 -7.77 31.15 -21.36
N ALA A 12 -6.46 31.22 -21.09
CA ALA A 12 -5.79 30.37 -20.10
C ALA A 12 -5.84 30.90 -18.65
N ALA A 13 -6.72 31.86 -18.34
CA ALA A 13 -6.95 32.32 -16.97
C ALA A 13 -7.72 31.27 -16.15
N GLY A 14 -6.99 30.28 -15.65
CA GLY A 14 -7.15 29.76 -14.30
C GLY A 14 -8.41 28.95 -14.04
N THR A 15 -8.45 27.71 -14.52
CA THR A 15 -9.08 26.65 -13.73
C THR A 15 -8.18 26.38 -12.52
N GLY A 16 -8.32 27.22 -11.50
CA GLY A 16 -7.68 27.08 -10.19
C GLY A 16 -8.23 25.87 -9.41
N LEU A 17 -8.18 24.69 -10.02
CA LEU A 17 -8.32 23.44 -9.30
C LEU A 17 -7.19 23.43 -8.28
N ARG A 18 -7.56 23.55 -6.99
CA ARG A 18 -6.61 23.38 -5.90
C ARG A 18 -5.89 22.06 -6.15
N GLN A 19 -4.59 22.13 -6.43
CA GLN A 19 -3.77 20.93 -6.49
C GLN A 19 -3.77 20.35 -5.09
N HIS A 20 -4.55 19.31 -4.88
CA HIS A 20 -4.51 18.56 -3.65
C HIS A 20 -3.13 17.88 -3.57
N PRO A 21 -2.41 17.98 -2.44
CA PRO A 21 -1.13 17.31 -2.29
C PRO A 21 -1.31 15.81 -2.52
N SER A 22 -0.32 15.17 -3.15
CA SER A 22 -0.40 13.73 -3.35
C SER A 22 -0.37 13.00 -1.99
N PRO A 23 -0.90 11.78 -1.89
CA PRO A 23 -0.80 11.00 -0.65
C PRO A 23 0.64 10.85 -0.16
N LEU A 24 1.62 10.76 -1.06
CA LEU A 24 3.05 10.71 -0.72
C LEU A 24 3.55 12.03 -0.13
N ASP A 25 3.10 13.18 -0.64
CA ASP A 25 3.48 14.48 -0.10
C ASP A 25 2.92 14.67 1.33
N ILE A 26 1.68 14.20 1.55
CA ILE A 26 1.05 14.23 2.87
C ILE A 26 1.85 13.37 3.86
N VAL A 27 2.17 12.12 3.51
CA VAL A 27 2.94 11.21 4.38
C VAL A 27 4.36 11.74 4.63
N SER A 28 5.03 12.25 3.59
CA SER A 28 6.37 12.83 3.70
C SER A 28 6.41 14.04 4.64
N SER A 29 5.38 14.90 4.59
CA SER A 29 5.23 16.04 5.48
C SER A 29 5.07 15.61 6.94
N VAL A 30 4.24 14.59 7.20
CA VAL A 30 4.03 14.05 8.55
C VAL A 30 5.32 13.42 9.10
N VAL A 31 6.02 12.63 8.31
CA VAL A 31 7.29 12.01 8.72
C VAL A 31 8.36 13.06 9.00
N SER A 32 8.47 14.09 8.15
CA SER A 32 9.48 15.15 8.31
C SER A 32 9.19 16.10 9.48
N SER A 33 7.91 16.29 9.84
CA SER A 33 7.50 17.13 10.97
C SER A 33 7.54 16.39 12.31
N GLY A 34 7.66 15.06 12.29
CA GLY A 34 7.79 14.25 13.48
C GLY A 34 9.14 14.44 14.17
N SER A 35 9.14 14.99 15.38
CA SER A 35 10.30 15.03 16.27
C SER A 35 10.51 13.65 16.91
N SER A 36 10.98 12.68 16.13
CA SER A 36 11.35 11.38 16.67
C SER A 36 12.76 11.44 17.28
N PRO A 37 12.94 11.08 18.56
CA PRO A 37 14.26 10.89 19.15
C PRO A 37 14.94 9.60 18.68
N ALA A 38 14.31 8.84 17.77
CA ALA A 38 14.87 7.60 17.27
C ALA A 38 16.15 7.84 16.45
N PRO A 39 17.17 6.98 16.59
CA PRO A 39 18.43 7.11 15.86
C PRO A 39 18.29 6.92 14.33
N LEU A 40 17.16 6.37 13.87
CA LEU A 40 16.84 6.21 12.45
C LEU A 40 15.49 6.88 12.16
N LEU A 41 15.50 7.79 11.19
CA LEU A 41 14.28 8.44 10.71
C LEU A 41 13.56 7.53 9.72
N PRO A 42 12.22 7.46 9.75
CA PRO A 42 11.45 6.75 8.74
C PRO A 42 11.72 7.34 7.34
N VAL A 43 11.81 6.46 6.34
CA VAL A 43 11.94 6.85 4.93
C VAL A 43 10.61 6.65 4.24
N VAL A 44 10.17 7.64 3.47
CA VAL A 44 8.98 7.54 2.62
C VAL A 44 9.42 7.29 1.19
N ALA A 45 8.89 6.24 0.59
CA ALA A 45 9.15 5.89 -0.81
C ALA A 45 7.84 5.57 -1.52
N LYS A 46 7.79 5.89 -2.82
CA LYS A 46 6.70 5.48 -3.71
C LYS A 46 6.81 3.99 -3.99
N LEU A 47 5.68 3.28 -3.93
CA LEU A 47 5.58 1.89 -4.36
C LEU A 47 4.22 1.60 -4.98
N LEU A 48 4.16 1.47 -6.30
CA LEU A 48 3.04 0.81 -6.97
C LEU A 48 3.26 -0.71 -6.94
N TRP A 49 2.29 -1.47 -6.43
CA TRP A 49 2.43 -2.93 -6.35
C TRP A 49 2.49 -3.57 -7.73
N GLY A 50 3.39 -4.53 -7.88
CA GLY A 50 3.72 -5.19 -9.15
C GLY A 50 4.62 -4.38 -10.08
N ASP A 51 4.96 -3.13 -9.75
CA ASP A 51 5.83 -2.30 -10.58
C ASP A 51 7.32 -2.50 -10.25
N ALA A 52 8.10 -2.89 -11.26
CA ALA A 52 9.52 -3.22 -11.08
C ALA A 52 10.41 -1.97 -10.89
N ALA A 53 10.03 -0.83 -11.48
CA ALA A 53 10.82 0.40 -11.38
C ALA A 53 10.69 1.01 -9.98
N ASP A 54 9.47 1.05 -9.44
CA ASP A 54 9.21 1.49 -8.07
C ASP A 54 9.88 0.54 -7.04
N LEU A 55 9.85 -0.78 -7.26
CA LEU A 55 10.55 -1.76 -6.42
C LEU A 55 12.07 -1.52 -6.38
N ALA A 56 12.69 -1.24 -7.52
CA ALA A 56 14.12 -0.97 -7.61
C ALA A 56 14.53 0.34 -6.93
N GLY A 57 13.58 1.28 -6.74
CA GLY A 57 13.80 2.55 -6.06
C GLY A 57 13.69 2.49 -4.54
N LEU A 58 13.37 1.34 -3.95
CA LEU A 58 13.23 1.19 -2.50
C LEU A 58 14.60 1.21 -1.78
N PRO A 59 14.65 1.72 -0.53
CA PRO A 59 15.91 1.85 0.21
C PRO A 59 16.54 0.50 0.59
N HIS A 60 15.72 -0.54 0.71
CA HIS A 60 16.15 -1.89 1.04
C HIS A 60 15.56 -2.91 0.06
N PRO A 61 16.35 -3.92 -0.35
CA PRO A 61 15.88 -4.96 -1.26
C PRO A 61 14.97 -5.98 -0.57
N LYS A 62 15.09 -6.14 0.76
CA LYS A 62 14.36 -7.11 1.57
C LYS A 62 14.00 -6.53 2.94
N TYR A 63 12.91 -7.00 3.53
CA TYR A 63 12.39 -6.53 4.81
C TYR A 63 12.05 -7.70 5.74
N ASP A 64 12.39 -7.60 7.02
CA ASP A 64 12.04 -8.62 8.02
C ASP A 64 10.54 -8.61 8.35
N ILE A 65 9.93 -7.42 8.31
CA ILE A 65 8.51 -7.23 8.59
C ILE A 65 7.93 -6.35 7.47
N ILE A 66 6.82 -6.80 6.89
CA ILE A 66 6.01 -6.03 5.96
C ILE A 66 4.61 -5.92 6.58
N ALA A 67 4.10 -4.70 6.74
CA ALA A 67 2.80 -4.47 7.35
C ALA A 67 1.90 -3.63 6.44
N GLY A 68 0.63 -3.99 6.37
CA GLY A 68 -0.41 -3.24 5.66
C GLY A 68 -1.74 -3.29 6.39
N ALA A 69 -2.56 -2.27 6.22
CA ALA A 69 -3.90 -2.19 6.78
C ALA A 69 -4.89 -1.83 5.67
N ASP A 70 -5.97 -2.61 5.55
CA ASP A 70 -7.03 -2.43 4.55
C ASP A 70 -6.55 -2.36 3.09
N VAL A 71 -5.46 -3.09 2.79
CA VAL A 71 -4.82 -3.12 1.46
C VAL A 71 -5.52 -4.06 0.47
N LEU A 72 -6.53 -4.82 0.91
CA LEU A 72 -7.16 -5.89 0.13
C LEU A 72 -8.45 -5.45 -0.59
N LEU A 73 -8.92 -4.22 -0.37
CA LEU A 73 -10.20 -3.74 -0.89
C LEU A 73 -10.31 -3.75 -2.41
N PHE A 74 -9.18 -3.62 -3.12
CA PHE A 74 -9.13 -3.62 -4.57
C PHE A 74 -8.58 -4.96 -5.08
N VAL A 75 -9.49 -5.86 -5.44
CA VAL A 75 -9.19 -7.26 -5.80
C VAL A 75 -8.23 -7.37 -6.98
N ASP A 76 -8.34 -6.49 -7.98
CA ASP A 76 -7.47 -6.50 -9.15
C ASP A 76 -5.99 -6.24 -8.81
N ALA A 77 -5.71 -5.63 -7.65
CA ALA A 77 -4.35 -5.40 -7.18
C ALA A 77 -3.77 -6.57 -6.37
N HIS A 78 -4.54 -7.61 -6.03
CA HIS A 78 -4.05 -8.73 -5.21
C HIS A 78 -2.85 -9.43 -5.83
N GLU A 79 -2.85 -9.63 -7.15
CA GLU A 79 -1.71 -10.24 -7.85
C GLU A 79 -0.46 -9.35 -7.82
N GLY A 80 -0.63 -8.05 -8.05
CA GLY A 80 0.46 -7.08 -7.93
C GLY A 80 1.04 -7.08 -6.51
N LEU A 81 0.17 -7.11 -5.49
CA LEU A 81 0.57 -7.18 -4.09
C LEU A 81 1.38 -8.44 -3.79
N LEU A 82 0.91 -9.63 -4.18
CA LEU A 82 1.63 -10.89 -3.92
C LEU A 82 3.00 -10.91 -4.61
N ARG A 83 3.08 -10.44 -5.86
CA ARG A 83 4.37 -10.28 -6.57
C ARG A 83 5.31 -9.33 -5.83
N THR A 84 4.80 -8.20 -5.35
CA THR A 84 5.59 -7.25 -4.55
C THR A 84 6.07 -7.88 -3.25
N LEU A 85 5.20 -8.58 -2.51
CA LEU A 85 5.58 -9.26 -1.26
C LEU A 85 6.70 -10.28 -1.49
N GLU A 86 6.60 -11.09 -2.55
CA GLU A 86 7.64 -12.06 -2.92
C GLU A 86 9.00 -11.39 -3.17
N GLN A 87 9.01 -10.26 -3.88
CA GLN A 87 10.24 -9.54 -4.18
C GLN A 87 10.83 -8.88 -2.94
N LEU A 88 10.02 -8.47 -1.96
CA LEU A 88 10.47 -7.81 -0.74
C LEU A 88 10.77 -8.78 0.42
N ALA A 89 10.35 -10.04 0.31
CA ALA A 89 10.50 -11.01 1.37
C ALA A 89 11.76 -11.87 1.24
N SER A 90 12.35 -12.18 2.39
CA SER A 90 13.30 -13.27 2.61
C SER A 90 12.55 -14.47 3.22
N ALA A 91 13.26 -15.59 3.41
CA ALA A 91 12.68 -16.77 4.05
C ALA A 91 12.18 -16.51 5.50
N THR A 92 12.70 -15.48 6.18
CA THR A 92 12.32 -15.14 7.57
C THR A 92 11.34 -13.98 7.65
N THR A 93 10.94 -13.39 6.52
CA THR A 93 10.02 -12.26 6.50
C THR A 93 8.65 -12.65 7.06
N VAL A 94 8.12 -11.78 7.91
CA VAL A 94 6.74 -11.84 8.39
C VAL A 94 5.92 -10.75 7.73
N VAL A 95 4.83 -11.14 7.07
CA VAL A 95 3.85 -10.20 6.53
C VAL A 95 2.65 -10.13 7.47
N LEU A 96 2.26 -8.93 7.88
CA LEU A 96 1.09 -8.67 8.70
C LEU A 96 0.08 -7.83 7.89
N ILE A 97 -1.12 -8.35 7.70
CA ILE A 97 -2.21 -7.61 7.04
C ILE A 97 -3.36 -7.52 8.02
N GLU A 98 -3.68 -6.30 8.44
CA GLU A 98 -4.95 -6.01 9.08
C GLU A 98 -6.01 -5.73 8.01
N HIS A 99 -7.19 -6.31 8.19
CA HIS A 99 -8.32 -6.10 7.30
C HIS A 99 -9.62 -5.90 8.07
N THR A 100 -10.36 -4.87 7.68
CA THR A 100 -11.65 -4.52 8.28
C THR A 100 -12.80 -5.15 7.49
N ASP A 101 -13.67 -5.88 8.18
CA ASP A 101 -14.96 -6.31 7.65
C ASP A 101 -15.90 -5.12 7.48
N ARG A 102 -16.18 -4.78 6.21
CA ARG A 102 -17.11 -3.73 5.78
C ARG A 102 -18.44 -4.30 5.29
N GLY A 103 -18.58 -5.62 5.28
CA GLY A 103 -19.76 -6.32 4.83
C GLY A 103 -20.96 -6.17 5.76
N LYS A 104 -22.14 -6.49 5.22
CA LYS A 104 -23.38 -6.70 5.99
C LYS A 104 -23.77 -8.18 6.04
N GLU A 105 -23.09 -9.02 5.28
CA GLU A 105 -23.39 -10.44 5.13
C GLU A 105 -22.56 -11.26 6.11
N ALA A 106 -23.14 -12.34 6.64
CA ALA A 106 -22.46 -13.26 7.54
C ALA A 106 -21.64 -14.27 6.73
N HIS A 107 -20.39 -13.92 6.44
CA HIS A 107 -19.35 -14.85 5.95
C HIS A 107 -18.32 -15.10 7.05
N GLU A 108 -17.59 -16.22 7.00
CA GLU A 108 -16.47 -16.49 7.92
C GLU A 108 -15.36 -15.43 7.80
N TYR A 109 -15.15 -14.92 6.58
CA TYR A 109 -14.22 -13.83 6.27
C TYR A 109 -14.87 -12.81 5.32
N PRO A 110 -14.47 -11.53 5.38
CA PRO A 110 -14.81 -10.54 4.36
C PRO A 110 -14.48 -11.04 2.95
N CYS A 111 -15.35 -10.74 1.97
CA CYS A 111 -15.23 -11.30 0.61
C CYS A 111 -13.87 -11.03 -0.05
N ASP A 112 -13.33 -9.84 0.13
CA ASP A 112 -12.02 -9.43 -0.38
C ASP A 112 -10.86 -10.15 0.32
N LEU A 113 -10.93 -10.32 1.64
CA LEU A 113 -9.98 -11.17 2.38
C LEU A 113 -10.07 -12.64 1.90
N LEU A 114 -11.28 -13.17 1.71
CA LEU A 114 -11.48 -14.53 1.22
C LEU A 114 -10.91 -14.73 -0.19
N LEU A 115 -11.11 -13.76 -1.09
CA LEU A 115 -10.54 -13.79 -2.43
C LEU A 115 -9.01 -13.76 -2.40
N PHE A 116 -8.45 -12.90 -1.55
CA PHE A 116 -7.01 -12.84 -1.35
C PHE A 116 -6.46 -14.17 -0.81
N LEU A 117 -7.09 -14.76 0.21
CA LEU A 117 -6.66 -16.05 0.79
C LEU A 117 -6.76 -17.21 -0.22
N LYS A 118 -7.79 -17.21 -1.08
CA LYS A 118 -7.90 -18.18 -2.18
C LYS A 118 -6.73 -18.04 -3.17
N ARG A 119 -6.32 -16.80 -3.47
CA ARG A 119 -5.17 -16.55 -4.35
C ARG A 119 -3.86 -16.99 -3.71
N VAL A 120 -3.67 -16.65 -2.43
CA VAL A 120 -2.54 -17.11 -1.62
C VAL A 120 -2.44 -18.65 -1.62
N ALA A 121 -3.55 -19.34 -1.39
CA ALA A 121 -3.61 -20.79 -1.40
C ALA A 121 -3.27 -21.38 -2.79
N ALA A 122 -3.72 -20.73 -3.87
CA ALA A 122 -3.43 -21.15 -5.23
C ALA A 122 -1.94 -21.00 -5.61
N GLU A 123 -1.25 -19.97 -5.10
CA GLU A 123 0.19 -19.80 -5.33
C GLU A 123 1.05 -20.75 -4.50
N GLY A 124 0.58 -21.15 -3.33
CA GLY A 124 1.24 -22.15 -2.48
C GLY A 124 2.59 -21.71 -1.90
N ARG A 125 2.93 -20.41 -1.96
CA ARG A 125 4.21 -19.84 -1.46
C ARG A 125 4.12 -19.30 -0.05
N TRP A 126 2.91 -19.03 0.44
CA TRP A 126 2.68 -18.39 1.73
C TRP A 126 1.79 -19.26 2.62
N LYS A 127 2.07 -19.23 3.92
CA LYS A 127 1.25 -19.84 4.97
C LYS A 127 0.52 -18.74 5.74
N PRO A 128 -0.74 -18.40 5.39
CA PRO A 128 -1.53 -17.44 6.15
C PRO A 128 -2.03 -18.07 7.45
N THR A 129 -2.09 -17.28 8.52
CA THR A 129 -2.69 -17.66 9.81
C THR A 129 -3.37 -16.44 10.40
N VAL A 130 -4.63 -16.59 10.84
CA VAL A 130 -5.30 -15.53 11.61
C VAL A 130 -4.65 -15.45 12.98
N VAL A 131 -4.07 -14.29 13.30
CA VAL A 131 -3.40 -14.04 14.59
C VAL A 131 -4.24 -13.14 15.51
N ARG A 132 -5.25 -12.49 14.97
CA ARG A 132 -6.24 -11.72 15.72
C ARG A 132 -7.55 -11.67 14.95
N ASP A 133 -8.65 -11.86 15.67
CA ASP A 133 -10.00 -11.59 15.19
C ASP A 133 -10.77 -10.89 16.31
N SER A 134 -11.28 -9.69 16.01
CA SER A 134 -12.09 -8.87 16.93
C SER A 134 -13.50 -8.63 16.39
N GLY A 135 -13.97 -9.55 15.55
CA GLY A 135 -15.28 -9.50 14.89
C GLY A 135 -15.22 -8.68 13.61
N ARG A 136 -14.82 -7.40 13.70
CA ARG A 136 -14.71 -6.52 12.52
C ARG A 136 -13.30 -6.30 12.01
N HIS A 137 -12.28 -6.53 12.84
CA HIS A 137 -10.89 -6.39 12.42
C HIS A 137 -10.21 -7.74 12.55
N ILE A 138 -9.68 -8.21 11.43
CA ILE A 138 -9.00 -9.49 11.29
C ILE A 138 -7.56 -9.20 10.91
N THR A 139 -6.61 -9.76 11.65
CA THR A 139 -5.19 -9.68 11.32
C THR A 139 -4.70 -11.05 10.88
N ILE A 140 -4.19 -11.12 9.66
CA ILE A 140 -3.49 -12.29 9.15
C ILE A 140 -1.99 -12.08 9.24
N ARG A 141 -1.29 -13.14 9.66
CA ARG A 141 0.16 -13.29 9.55
C ARG A 141 0.44 -14.24 8.40
N MET A 142 1.29 -13.84 7.47
CA MET A 142 1.81 -14.72 6.42
C MET A 142 3.31 -14.88 6.57
N VAL A 143 3.78 -16.11 6.39
CA VAL A 143 5.21 -16.46 6.26
C VAL A 143 5.44 -17.27 5.01
N HIS A 144 6.65 -17.18 4.46
CA HIS A 144 7.04 -18.01 3.33
C HIS A 144 7.00 -19.50 3.71
N VAL A 145 6.63 -20.38 2.77
CA VAL A 145 6.54 -21.83 3.05
C VAL A 145 7.86 -22.45 3.49
N ASP A 146 8.97 -21.90 3.00
CA ASP A 146 10.34 -22.32 3.29
C ASP A 146 10.94 -21.67 4.54
N ALA A 147 10.15 -20.89 5.29
CA ALA A 147 10.63 -20.29 6.53
C ALA A 147 11.05 -21.38 7.53
N PRO A 148 12.26 -21.29 8.15
CA PRO A 148 12.63 -22.16 9.25
C PRO A 148 11.65 -21.93 10.41
N TRP A 149 11.08 -23.01 10.93
CA TRP A 149 10.12 -22.99 12.02
C TRP A 149 10.77 -22.62 13.36
#